data_AF-F2UJM7-F1
#
_entry.id   AF-F2UJM7-F1
#
_cell.length_a   1.000
_cell.length_b   1.000
_cell.length_c   1.000
_cell.angle_alpha   90.00
_cell.angle_beta   90.00
_cell.angle_gamma   90.00
#
_symmetry.space_group_name_H-M   'P 1'
#
loop_
_entity.id
_entity.type
_entity.pdbx_description
1 polymer ?
#
loop_
_entity_poly.entity_id
_entity_poly.type
_entity_poly.pdbx_seq_one_letter_code
_entity_poly.pdbx_strand_id
1 'polypeptide(L)'
;MDNLERYQNLVRIGRGTYGTVYKADDIGANPPCPVAIKIVTGLAESLPCFLVREISMLKSLQHPNIVQLRHLFHASGSFYLVFEAMAMDLHEYISRNPRGLSRDLAQVVHDFLFVLGCPTAEEWPALPSLPHCDLLEGNNRPLSPFSHSFHLNAEDAHLLNALVRYNPDERMTAEDAVNLPMFDLVRAYDE
;
A
#
# COMPACT_ATOMS: atom_id res chain seq x y z
N MET A 1 -7.32 28.09 -8.19
CA MET A 1 -8.56 27.32 -7.93
C MET A 1 -8.36 25.98 -8.60
N ASP A 2 -7.90 24.97 -7.86
CA ASP A 2 -7.83 23.60 -8.38
C ASP A 2 -9.26 23.05 -8.35
N ASN A 3 -9.95 23.21 -9.48
CA ASN A 3 -11.34 22.83 -9.63
C ASN A 3 -11.44 21.41 -10.19
N LEU A 4 -12.50 20.69 -9.79
CA LEU A 4 -12.77 19.33 -10.25
C LEU A 4 -12.88 19.24 -11.78
N GLU A 5 -13.18 20.35 -12.45
CA GLU A 5 -13.21 20.52 -13.91
C GLU A 5 -11.91 20.13 -14.63
N ARG A 6 -10.76 20.18 -13.93
CA ARG A 6 -9.46 19.72 -14.46
C ARG A 6 -9.43 18.20 -14.69
N TYR A 7 -10.26 17.45 -13.99
CA TYR A 7 -10.28 15.99 -14.06
C TYR A 7 -11.54 15.56 -14.81
N GLN A 8 -11.36 14.93 -15.96
CA GLN A 8 -12.46 14.51 -16.83
C GLN A 8 -12.59 13.00 -16.90
N ASN A 9 -13.69 12.50 -17.46
CA ASN A 9 -13.95 11.08 -17.68
C ASN A 9 -13.85 10.24 -16.40
N LEU A 10 -14.42 10.72 -15.28
CA LEU A 10 -14.35 10.01 -14.00
C LEU A 10 -15.05 8.65 -14.10
N VAL A 11 -14.28 7.58 -13.88
CA VAL A 11 -14.77 6.21 -13.80
C VAL A 11 -14.44 5.67 -12.41
N ARG A 12 -15.46 5.22 -11.66
CA ARG A 12 -15.23 4.64 -10.34
C ARG A 12 -14.49 3.31 -10.48
N ILE A 13 -13.33 3.18 -9.82
CA ILE A 13 -12.50 1.95 -9.86
C ILE A 13 -12.43 1.23 -8.51
N GLY A 14 -12.83 1.87 -7.41
CA GLY A 14 -12.83 1.20 -6.11
C GLY A 14 -13.59 1.96 -5.03
N ARG A 15 -13.94 1.26 -3.96
CA ARG A 15 -14.53 1.81 -2.73
C ARG A 15 -13.81 1.19 -1.53
N GLY A 16 -13.32 2.03 -0.63
CA GLY A 16 -12.74 1.61 0.66
C GLY A 16 -13.50 2.20 1.84
N THR A 17 -13.03 1.91 3.04
CA THR A 17 -13.62 2.38 4.31
C THR A 17 -13.69 3.91 4.38
N TYR A 18 -12.65 4.59 3.92
CA TYR A 18 -12.50 6.05 4.05
C TYR A 18 -12.86 6.82 2.78
N GLY A 19 -13.35 6.17 1.73
CA GLY A 19 -13.63 6.89 0.50
C GLY A 19 -13.82 6.05 -0.75
N THR A 20 -13.94 6.76 -1.87
CA THR A 20 -14.14 6.16 -3.20
C THR A 20 -13.00 6.58 -4.12
N VAL A 21 -12.51 5.65 -4.94
CA VAL A 21 -11.43 5.88 -5.90
C VAL A 21 -11.99 5.92 -7.31
N TYR A 22 -11.61 6.95 -8.06
CA TYR A 22 -11.95 7.16 -9.46
C TYR A 22 -10.70 7.19 -10.32
N LYS A 23 -10.75 6.63 -11.52
CA LYS A 23 -9.82 6.94 -12.61
C LYS A 23 -10.35 8.17 -13.34
N ALA A 24 -9.47 9.08 -13.74
CA ALA A 24 -9.83 10.26 -14.52
C ALA A 24 -8.66 10.65 -15.45
N ASP A 25 -8.93 11.50 -16.42
CA ASP A 25 -7.90 12.17 -17.22
C ASP A 25 -7.64 13.56 -16.64
N ASP A 26 -6.39 13.84 -16.28
CA ASP A 26 -5.94 15.17 -15.91
C ASP A 26 -5.65 15.98 -17.19
N ILE A 27 -6.58 16.88 -17.54
CA ILE A 27 -6.46 17.75 -18.72
C ILE A 27 -5.64 19.03 -18.47
N GLY A 28 -5.24 19.28 -17.21
CA GLY A 28 -4.33 20.37 -16.87
C GLY A 28 -2.86 19.99 -17.09
N ALA A 29 -2.57 18.69 -17.20
CA ALA A 29 -1.27 18.18 -17.63
C ALA A 29 -1.09 18.36 -19.15
N ASN A 30 0.16 18.56 -19.59
CA ASN A 30 0.50 18.64 -21.01
C ASN A 30 1.59 17.60 -21.35
N PRO A 31 1.27 16.49 -22.03
CA PRO A 31 -0.07 16.11 -22.51
C PRO A 31 -1.02 15.66 -21.39
N PRO A 32 -2.34 15.58 -21.64
CA PRO A 32 -3.28 15.00 -20.70
C PRO A 32 -2.86 13.59 -20.28
N CYS A 33 -3.00 13.27 -18.99
CA CYS A 33 -2.52 12.00 -18.45
C CYS A 33 -3.53 11.36 -17.49
N PRO A 34 -3.57 10.01 -17.42
CA PRO A 34 -4.47 9.33 -16.51
C PRO A 34 -4.01 9.48 -15.06
N VAL A 35 -4.97 9.68 -14.16
CA VAL A 35 -4.77 9.81 -12.71
C VAL A 35 -5.76 8.94 -11.93
N ALA A 36 -5.41 8.61 -10.69
CA ALA A 36 -6.31 7.98 -9.73
C ALA A 36 -6.67 8.99 -8.63
N ILE A 37 -7.96 9.24 -8.41
CA ILE A 37 -8.47 10.23 -7.45
C ILE A 37 -9.17 9.50 -6.32
N LYS A 38 -8.58 9.53 -5.12
CA LYS A 38 -9.21 9.06 -3.89
C LYS A 38 -9.97 10.22 -3.26
N ILE A 39 -11.30 10.11 -3.23
CA ILE A 39 -12.20 11.07 -2.61
C ILE A 39 -12.49 10.60 -1.20
N VAL A 40 -12.04 11.38 -0.21
CA VAL A 40 -12.30 11.17 1.21
C VAL A 40 -13.47 12.06 1.61
N THR A 41 -14.57 11.42 1.98
CA THR A 41 -15.86 12.05 2.32
C THR A 41 -16.15 11.95 3.81
N GLY A 42 -17.02 12.82 4.33
CA GLY A 42 -17.50 12.72 5.72
C GLY A 42 -16.51 13.23 6.76
N LEU A 43 -15.57 14.08 6.35
CA LEU A 43 -14.66 14.77 7.25
C LEU A 43 -15.23 16.15 7.62
N ALA A 44 -14.89 16.62 8.83
CA ALA A 44 -15.18 17.98 9.25
C ALA A 44 -14.45 19.01 8.36
N GLU A 45 -14.72 20.30 8.56
CA GLU A 45 -14.02 21.37 7.82
C GLU A 45 -12.49 21.30 7.97
N SER A 46 -11.99 20.73 9.07
CA SER A 46 -10.58 20.39 9.27
C SER A 46 -10.29 18.92 8.95
N LEU A 47 -9.14 18.68 8.32
CA LEU A 47 -8.59 17.34 8.17
C LEU A 47 -8.31 16.73 9.55
N PRO A 48 -8.77 15.50 9.84
CA PRO A 48 -8.31 14.77 11.02
C PRO A 48 -6.79 14.62 11.02
N CYS A 49 -6.18 14.62 12.21
CA CYS A 49 -4.73 14.52 12.38
C CYS A 49 -4.14 13.28 11.68
N PHE A 50 -4.85 12.15 11.68
CA PHE A 50 -4.39 10.94 10.99
C PHE A 50 -4.22 11.16 9.49
N LEU A 51 -5.14 11.89 8.85
CA LEU A 51 -5.11 12.14 7.40
C LEU A 51 -4.06 13.20 7.05
N VAL A 52 -3.87 14.22 7.90
CA VAL A 52 -2.76 15.18 7.76
C VAL A 52 -1.42 14.45 7.80
N ARG A 53 -1.25 13.51 8.73
CA ARG A 53 -0.03 12.71 8.84
C ARG A 53 0.18 11.82 7.61
N GLU A 54 -0.85 11.11 7.18
CA GLU A 54 -0.80 10.26 5.97
C GLU A 54 -0.41 11.08 4.72
N ILE A 55 -1.08 12.23 4.50
CA ILE A 55 -0.77 13.15 3.41
C ILE A 55 0.66 13.66 3.49
N SER A 56 1.13 14.03 4.69
CA SER A 56 2.48 14.57 4.88
C SER A 56 3.54 13.52 4.55
N MET A 57 3.33 12.27 4.97
CA MET A 57 4.22 11.16 4.61
C MET A 57 4.19 10.91 3.10
N LEU A 58 3.00 10.80 2.49
CA LEU A 58 2.86 10.60 1.05
C LEU A 58 3.54 11.69 0.22
N LYS A 59 3.52 12.95 0.68
CA LYS A 59 4.22 14.07 0.01
C LYS A 59 5.75 13.96 0.12
N SER A 60 6.27 13.43 1.23
CA SER A 60 7.72 13.26 1.42
C SER A 60 8.29 12.04 0.69
N LEU A 61 7.46 11.06 0.36
CA LEU A 61 7.90 9.82 -0.29
C LEU A 61 7.99 10.02 -1.81
N GLN A 62 9.22 10.10 -2.32
CA GLN A 62 9.51 10.18 -3.75
C GLN A 62 10.42 9.02 -4.13
N HIS A 63 9.83 7.94 -4.64
CA HIS A 63 10.56 6.73 -5.00
C HIS A 63 9.87 6.04 -6.19
N PRO A 64 10.61 5.48 -7.17
CA PRO A 64 10.04 4.82 -8.34
C PRO A 64 9.09 3.65 -8.03
N ASN A 65 9.14 3.09 -6.82
CA ASN A 65 8.27 1.99 -6.37
C ASN A 65 7.19 2.41 -5.37
N ILE A 66 6.98 3.71 -5.16
CA ILE A 66 5.91 4.24 -4.30
C ILE A 66 5.03 5.14 -5.15
N VAL A 67 3.72 4.84 -5.15
CA VAL A 67 2.73 5.64 -5.90
C VAL A 67 2.76 7.10 -5.44
N GLN A 68 2.91 8.01 -6.40
CA GLN A 68 3.11 9.42 -6.08
C GLN A 68 1.78 10.17 -5.91
N LEU A 69 1.64 10.89 -4.79
CA LEU A 69 0.60 11.90 -4.60
C LEU A 69 0.98 13.17 -5.40
N ARG A 70 0.26 13.46 -6.47
CA ARG A 70 0.52 14.58 -7.38
C ARG A 70 -0.18 15.87 -6.95
N HIS A 71 -1.46 15.77 -6.60
CA HIS A 71 -2.26 16.92 -6.19
C HIS A 71 -3.13 16.58 -4.97
N LEU A 72 -3.35 17.57 -4.12
CA LEU A 72 -4.30 17.54 -3.01
C LEU A 72 -5.12 18.81 -3.04
N PHE A 73 -6.44 18.68 -3.10
CA PHE A 73 -7.34 19.82 -3.01
C PHE A 73 -8.61 19.47 -2.22
N HIS A 74 -9.30 20.51 -1.76
CA HIS A 74 -10.56 20.42 -1.03
C HIS A 74 -11.66 21.11 -1.84
N ALA A 75 -12.76 20.42 -2.07
CA ALA A 75 -13.91 20.95 -2.79
C ALA A 75 -15.21 20.31 -2.27
N SER A 76 -16.27 21.12 -2.11
CA SER A 76 -17.59 20.64 -1.69
C SER A 76 -17.57 19.73 -0.45
N GLY A 77 -16.77 20.09 0.57
CA GLY A 77 -16.68 19.34 1.83
C GLY A 77 -15.97 17.97 1.71
N SER A 78 -15.22 17.74 0.64
CA SER A 78 -14.48 16.49 0.41
C SER A 78 -13.02 16.78 0.06
N PHE A 79 -12.14 15.88 0.47
CA PHE A 79 -10.71 15.93 0.13
C PHE A 79 -10.42 15.00 -1.05
N TYR A 80 -9.66 15.51 -2.01
CA TYR A 80 -9.31 14.82 -3.24
C TYR A 80 -7.81 14.61 -3.27
N LEU A 81 -7.39 13.36 -3.12
CA LEU A 81 -6.00 12.95 -3.23
C LEU A 81 -5.80 12.37 -4.63
N VAL A 82 -5.02 13.08 -5.45
CA VAL A 82 -4.77 12.72 -6.86
C VAL A 82 -3.41 12.05 -6.96
N PHE A 83 -3.42 10.79 -7.33
CA PHE A 83 -2.26 9.96 -7.55
C PHE A 83 -2.01 9.74 -9.04
N GLU A 84 -0.81 9.28 -9.38
CA GLU A 84 -0.62 8.64 -10.67
C GLU A 84 -1.55 7.44 -10.87
N ALA A 85 -1.98 7.22 -12.11
CA ALA A 85 -2.76 6.03 -12.44
C ALA A 85 -1.85 4.83 -12.67
N MET A 86 -2.10 3.76 -11.92
CA MET A 86 -1.50 2.46 -12.18
C MET A 86 -2.38 1.67 -13.18
N ALA A 87 -1.74 0.89 -14.05
CA ALA A 87 -2.47 0.12 -15.07
C ALA A 87 -3.32 -1.00 -14.46
N MET A 88 -2.82 -1.64 -13.41
CA MET A 88 -3.45 -2.74 -12.67
C MET A 88 -2.70 -2.96 -11.35
N ASP A 89 -3.29 -3.75 -10.46
CA ASP A 89 -2.61 -4.29 -9.28
C ASP A 89 -1.96 -5.67 -9.55
N LEU A 90 -1.21 -6.17 -8.57
CA LEU A 90 -0.50 -7.45 -8.69
C LEU A 90 -1.46 -8.64 -8.84
N HIS A 91 -2.61 -8.62 -8.17
CA HIS A 91 -3.57 -9.71 -8.23
C HIS A 91 -4.18 -9.83 -9.63
N GLU A 92 -4.59 -8.70 -10.20
CA GLU A 92 -5.08 -8.63 -11.58
C GLU A 92 -3.99 -9.03 -12.58
N TYR A 93 -2.75 -8.61 -12.37
CA TYR A 93 -1.63 -9.01 -13.23
C TYR A 93 -1.42 -10.52 -13.25
N ILE A 94 -1.34 -11.16 -12.07
CA ILE A 94 -1.15 -12.61 -11.95
C ILE A 94 -2.31 -13.36 -12.62
N SER A 95 -3.55 -12.91 -12.37
CA SER A 95 -4.75 -13.51 -12.95
C SER A 95 -4.76 -13.47 -14.48
N ARG A 96 -4.21 -12.41 -15.09
CA ARG A 96 -4.10 -12.26 -16.55
C ARG A 96 -2.90 -13.01 -17.15
N ASN A 97 -1.91 -13.38 -16.35
CA ASN A 97 -0.66 -13.99 -16.78
C ASN A 97 -0.41 -15.34 -16.09
N PRO A 98 -1.24 -16.37 -16.37
CA PRO A 98 -1.12 -17.68 -15.71
C PRO A 98 0.17 -18.42 -16.07
N ARG A 99 0.92 -17.96 -17.08
CA ARG A 99 2.21 -18.52 -17.49
C ARG A 99 3.40 -17.96 -16.70
N GLY A 100 3.15 -17.11 -15.70
CA GLY A 100 4.16 -16.55 -14.83
C GLY A 100 4.33 -15.03 -14.96
N LEU A 101 5.26 -14.50 -14.18
CA LEU A 101 5.51 -13.07 -14.06
C LEU A 101 6.42 -12.55 -15.18
N SER A 102 6.29 -11.28 -15.56
CA SER A 102 7.34 -10.62 -16.36
C SER A 102 8.68 -10.64 -15.62
N ARG A 103 9.78 -10.48 -16.36
CA ARG A 103 11.13 -10.39 -15.79
C ARG A 103 11.22 -9.34 -14.68
N ASP A 104 10.66 -8.16 -14.92
CA ASP A 104 10.74 -7.04 -13.96
C ASP A 104 9.96 -7.35 -12.68
N LEU A 105 8.78 -7.96 -12.81
CA LEU A 105 7.97 -8.32 -11.65
C LEU A 105 8.55 -9.52 -10.89
N ALA A 106 9.12 -10.48 -11.60
CA ALA A 106 9.87 -11.58 -10.99
C ALA A 106 11.07 -11.06 -10.19
N GLN A 107 11.75 -10.01 -10.66
CA GLN A 107 12.83 -9.37 -9.92
C GLN A 107 12.31 -8.72 -8.62
N VAL A 108 11.19 -8.00 -8.68
CA VAL A 108 10.59 -7.40 -7.47
C VAL A 108 10.19 -8.48 -6.44
N VAL A 109 9.60 -9.59 -6.89
CA VAL A 109 9.29 -10.73 -6.02
C VAL A 109 10.57 -11.32 -5.43
N HIS A 110 11.61 -11.49 -6.24
CA HIS A 110 12.92 -11.96 -5.77
C HIS A 110 13.51 -11.02 -4.71
N ASP A 111 13.43 -9.70 -4.90
CA ASP A 111 13.93 -8.71 -3.92
C ASP A 111 13.14 -8.75 -2.62
N PHE A 112 11.81 -8.97 -2.70
CA PHE A 112 10.96 -9.18 -1.53
C PHE A 112 11.36 -10.45 -0.76
N LEU A 113 11.54 -11.57 -1.47
CA LEU A 113 12.04 -12.82 -0.88
C LEU A 113 13.49 -12.70 -0.39
N PHE A 114 14.28 -11.80 -0.97
CA PHE A 114 15.61 -11.50 -0.46
C PHE A 114 15.52 -10.78 0.89
N VAL A 115 14.58 -9.87 1.10
CA VAL A 115 14.45 -9.19 2.40
C VAL A 115 13.85 -10.12 3.46
N LEU A 116 12.78 -10.82 3.11
CA LEU A 116 11.99 -11.58 4.08
C LEU A 116 12.43 -13.04 4.23
N GLY A 117 13.09 -13.61 3.22
CA GLY A 117 13.24 -15.05 3.07
C GLY A 117 12.02 -15.68 2.38
N CYS A 118 12.11 -17.00 2.18
CA CYS A 118 11.06 -17.82 1.58
C CYS A 118 10.32 -18.59 2.69
N PRO A 119 8.98 -18.53 2.76
CA PRO A 119 8.23 -19.27 3.75
C PRO A 119 8.24 -20.77 3.46
N THR A 120 8.27 -21.57 4.51
CA THR A 120 8.13 -23.03 4.46
C THR A 120 6.70 -23.46 4.75
N ALA A 121 6.38 -24.73 4.48
CA ALA A 121 5.10 -25.32 4.90
C ALA A 121 4.95 -25.43 6.42
N GLU A 122 6.05 -25.32 7.19
CA GLU A 122 5.99 -25.22 8.65
C GLU A 122 5.50 -23.83 9.09
N GLU A 123 6.03 -22.78 8.47
CA GLU A 123 5.68 -21.38 8.78
C GLU A 123 4.33 -20.97 8.20
N TRP A 124 3.93 -21.56 7.07
CA TRP A 124 2.63 -21.33 6.45
C TRP A 124 2.03 -22.67 5.95
N PRO A 125 1.27 -23.39 6.79
CA PRO A 125 0.75 -24.71 6.46
C PRO A 125 -0.13 -24.78 5.20
N ALA A 126 -0.83 -23.70 4.88
CA ALA A 126 -1.66 -23.61 3.67
C ALA A 126 -0.83 -23.41 2.38
N LEU A 127 0.46 -23.04 2.49
CA LEU A 127 1.33 -22.68 1.36
C LEU A 127 1.28 -23.68 0.18
N PRO A 128 1.39 -25.01 0.38
CA PRO A 128 1.40 -25.96 -0.74
C PRO A 128 0.08 -26.04 -1.52
N SER A 129 -1.01 -25.50 -0.96
CA SER A 129 -2.33 -25.48 -1.58
C SER A 129 -2.67 -24.16 -2.27
N LEU A 130 -1.81 -23.15 -2.16
CA LEU A 130 -2.07 -21.82 -2.69
C LEU A 130 -1.79 -21.76 -4.20
N PRO A 131 -2.57 -20.96 -4.94
CA PRO A 131 -2.26 -20.66 -6.33
C PRO A 131 -0.85 -20.07 -6.46
N HIS A 132 -0.11 -20.52 -7.47
CA HIS A 132 1.21 -20.00 -7.81
C HIS A 132 2.30 -20.21 -6.75
N CYS A 133 2.13 -21.18 -5.82
CA CYS A 133 3.16 -21.52 -4.83
C CYS A 133 4.45 -22.05 -5.48
N ASP A 134 4.36 -22.57 -6.71
CA ASP A 134 5.48 -22.97 -7.56
C ASP A 134 6.47 -21.82 -7.84
N LEU A 135 6.02 -20.56 -7.78
CA LEU A 135 6.91 -19.39 -7.92
C LEU A 135 7.94 -19.27 -6.79
N LEU A 136 7.73 -19.98 -5.67
CA LEU A 136 8.61 -20.00 -4.51
C LEU A 136 9.54 -21.22 -4.50
N GLU A 137 9.29 -22.21 -5.37
CA GLU A 137 10.08 -23.42 -5.45
C GLU A 137 11.55 -23.13 -5.80
N GLY A 138 12.47 -23.82 -5.12
CA GLY A 138 13.91 -23.64 -5.31
C GLY A 138 14.54 -22.49 -4.52
N ASN A 139 13.74 -21.63 -3.87
CA ASN A 139 14.26 -20.63 -2.94
C ASN A 139 14.29 -21.20 -1.51
N ASN A 140 15.49 -21.56 -1.05
CA ASN A 140 15.72 -22.12 0.29
C ASN A 140 16.20 -21.08 1.30
N ARG A 141 16.03 -19.78 1.01
CA ARG A 141 16.45 -18.74 1.94
C ARG A 141 15.56 -18.77 3.19
N PRO A 142 16.12 -18.95 4.39
CA PRO A 142 15.32 -18.94 5.61
C PRO A 142 14.71 -17.56 5.85
N LEU A 143 13.58 -17.52 6.55
CA LEU A 143 13.01 -16.25 6.99
C LEU A 143 14.04 -15.48 7.84
N SER A 144 14.20 -14.19 7.55
CA SER A 144 15.13 -13.33 8.28
C SER A 144 14.41 -12.10 8.85
N PRO A 145 14.61 -11.78 10.14
CA PRO A 145 14.09 -10.56 10.72
C PRO A 145 14.52 -9.32 9.93
N PHE A 146 13.63 -8.32 9.82
CA PHE A 146 13.92 -7.04 9.17
C PHE A 146 15.21 -6.35 9.67
N SER A 147 15.58 -6.55 10.94
CA SER A 147 16.81 -6.01 11.54
C SER A 147 18.11 -6.49 10.87
N HIS A 148 18.08 -7.57 10.07
CA HIS A 148 19.23 -7.99 9.27
C HIS A 148 19.41 -7.16 8.00
N SER A 149 18.32 -6.65 7.43
CA SER A 149 18.33 -5.87 6.19
C SER A 149 18.28 -4.37 6.45
N PHE A 150 17.76 -3.96 7.61
CA PHE A 150 17.53 -2.57 7.97
C PHE A 150 18.06 -2.26 9.37
N HIS A 151 18.55 -1.03 9.55
CA HIS A 151 18.97 -0.51 10.86
C HIS A 151 17.72 -0.13 11.67
N LEU A 152 17.24 -1.06 12.48
CA LEU A 152 16.02 -0.92 13.29
C LEU A 152 16.31 -1.20 14.76
N ASN A 153 15.60 -0.53 15.65
CA ASN A 153 15.58 -0.94 17.05
C ASN A 153 14.71 -2.22 17.22
N ALA A 154 14.73 -2.81 18.42
CA ALA A 154 14.02 -4.06 18.68
C ALA A 154 12.49 -3.94 18.53
N GLU A 155 11.92 -2.79 18.90
CA GLU A 155 10.48 -2.53 18.81
C GLU A 155 10.02 -2.39 17.36
N ASP A 156 10.72 -1.58 16.55
CA ASP A 156 10.42 -1.38 15.13
C ASP A 156 10.57 -2.68 14.34
N ALA A 157 11.63 -3.45 14.62
CA ALA A 157 11.84 -4.75 14.01
C ALA A 157 10.70 -5.71 14.39
N HIS A 158 10.27 -5.74 15.65
CA HIS A 158 9.16 -6.58 16.09
C HIS A 158 7.86 -6.21 15.34
N LEU A 159 7.52 -4.92 15.28
CA LEU A 159 6.33 -4.44 14.57
C LEU A 159 6.34 -4.87 13.10
N LEU A 160 7.44 -4.63 12.37
CA LEU A 160 7.51 -4.96 10.94
C LEU A 160 7.43 -6.46 10.70
N ASN A 161 8.13 -7.28 11.50
CA ASN A 161 8.05 -8.74 11.38
C ASN A 161 6.64 -9.26 11.64
N ALA A 162 5.91 -8.65 12.59
CA ALA A 162 4.54 -9.05 12.92
C ALA A 162 3.52 -8.63 11.84
N LEU A 163 3.68 -7.43 11.27
CA LEU A 163 2.77 -6.89 10.25
C LEU A 163 2.97 -7.51 8.86
N VAL A 164 4.19 -7.93 8.52
CA VAL A 164 4.53 -8.46 7.16
C VAL A 164 4.70 -9.97 7.17
N ARG A 165 4.04 -10.67 8.10
CA ARG A 165 4.12 -12.13 8.22
C ARG A 165 3.44 -12.83 7.03
N TYR A 166 4.06 -13.86 6.46
CA TYR A 166 3.51 -14.58 5.31
C TYR A 166 2.14 -15.19 5.62
N ASN A 167 2.05 -15.99 6.69
CA ASN A 167 0.81 -16.60 7.12
C ASN A 167 -0.17 -15.50 7.63
N PRO A 168 -1.30 -15.26 6.93
CA PRO A 168 -2.25 -14.21 7.32
C PRO A 168 -2.91 -14.48 8.67
N ASP A 169 -3.05 -15.75 9.08
CA ASP A 169 -3.68 -16.12 10.36
C ASP A 169 -2.77 -15.80 11.57
N GLU A 170 -1.46 -15.69 11.34
CA GLU A 170 -0.48 -15.27 12.35
C GLU A 170 -0.08 -13.79 12.22
N ARG A 171 -0.57 -13.10 11.19
CA ARG A 171 -0.21 -11.71 10.90
C ARG A 171 -0.95 -10.79 11.87
N MET A 172 -0.19 -9.92 12.54
CA MET A 172 -0.76 -8.94 13.46
C MET A 172 -1.72 -8.01 12.72
N THR A 173 -2.90 -7.78 13.28
CA THR A 173 -3.87 -6.84 12.73
C THR A 173 -3.45 -5.40 13.06
N ALA A 174 -3.97 -4.42 12.30
CA ALA A 174 -3.75 -3.02 12.62
C ALA A 174 -4.35 -2.63 13.99
N GLU A 175 -5.46 -3.26 14.37
CA GLU A 175 -6.12 -3.07 15.67
C GLU A 175 -5.22 -3.54 16.83
N ASP A 176 -4.62 -4.73 16.69
CA ASP A 176 -3.66 -5.25 17.68
C ASP A 176 -2.38 -4.41 17.72
N ALA A 177 -1.87 -4.01 16.57
CA ALA A 177 -0.64 -3.23 16.46
C ALA A 177 -0.75 -1.88 17.18
N VAL A 178 -1.91 -1.23 17.10
CA VAL A 178 -2.17 0.06 17.78
C VAL A 178 -2.06 -0.07 19.29
N ASN A 179 -2.17 -1.25 19.90
CA ASN A 179 -2.04 -1.46 21.34
C ASN A 179 -0.58 -1.56 21.83
N LEU A 180 0.40 -1.65 20.93
CA LEU A 180 1.82 -1.73 21.31
C LEU A 180 2.30 -0.43 22.00
N PRO A 181 3.32 -0.50 22.90
CA PRO A 181 3.80 0.65 23.67
C PRO A 181 4.23 1.86 22.82
N MET A 182 4.80 1.62 21.64
CA MET A 182 5.21 2.68 20.73
C MET A 182 4.06 3.57 20.24
N PHE A 183 2.81 3.10 20.34
CA PHE A 183 1.60 3.84 19.99
C PHE A 183 0.90 4.46 21.20
N ASP A 184 1.46 4.36 22.43
CA ASP A 184 0.87 4.93 23.65
C ASP A 184 0.53 6.42 23.49
N LEU A 185 1.46 7.18 22.88
CA LEU A 185 1.26 8.59 22.60
C LEU A 185 0.09 8.82 21.64
N VAL A 186 -0.06 7.98 20.61
CA VAL A 186 -1.14 8.10 19.63
C VAL A 186 -2.49 7.81 20.28
N ARG A 187 -2.56 6.75 21.11
CA ARG A 187 -3.80 6.40 21.83
C ARG A 187 -4.23 7.49 22.80
N ALA A 188 -3.29 8.12 23.50
CA ALA A 188 -3.56 9.23 24.40
C ALA A 188 -4.09 10.50 23.71
N TYR A 189 -3.98 10.62 22.38
CA TYR A 189 -4.56 11.73 21.61
C TYR A 189 -6.00 11.48 21.14
N ASP A 190 -6.43 10.22 21.09
CA ASP A 190 -7.76 9.81 20.62
C ASP A 190 -8.78 9.64 21.78
N GLU A 191 -8.33 9.77 23.04
CA GLU A 191 -9.16 9.89 24.27
C GLU A 191 -9.47 11.36 24.63
#